data_AF-A0A0J7YQU8-F1
#
_entry.id   AF-A0A0J7YQU8-F1
#
_cell.length_a   1.000
_cell.length_b   1.000
_cell.length_c   1.000
_cell.angle_alpha   90.00
_cell.angle_beta   90.00
_cell.angle_gamma   90.00
#
_symmetry.space_group_name_H-M   'P 1'
#
loop_
_entity.id
_entity.type
_entity.pdbx_description
1 polymer ?
#
loop_
_entity_poly.entity_id
_entity_poly.type
_entity_poly.pdbx_seq_one_letter_code
_entity_poly.pdbx_strand_id
1 'polypeptide(L)'
;APSTVMMELLERGQGKLNSSDISLYDELSGSQDSGPLSKGFIEMPIEFPPTYKYTPFSDILIFNDRIPSFTDRILFRFVISPNEMCLNSECHPSDLQGHH
;
A
#
# COMPACT_ATOMS: atom_id res chain seq x y z
N ALA A 1 -8.46 12.80 11.65
CA ALA A 1 -8.19 12.35 13.02
C ALA A 1 -7.95 10.85 12.98
N PRO A 2 -7.01 10.30 13.75
CA PRO A 2 -6.83 8.85 13.82
C PRO A 2 -8.18 8.19 14.11
N SER A 3 -8.56 7.16 13.34
CA SER A 3 -9.83 6.48 13.59
C SER A 3 -9.76 5.87 15.00
N THR A 4 -10.79 6.08 15.82
CA THR A 4 -10.86 5.53 17.18
C THR A 4 -10.65 4.01 17.17
N VAL A 5 -11.06 3.36 16.08
CA VAL A 5 -10.86 1.92 15.82
C VAL A 5 -9.38 1.55 15.75
N MET A 6 -8.54 2.34 15.08
CA MET A 6 -7.10 2.04 14.99
C MET A 6 -6.38 2.16 16.33
N MET A 7 -6.78 3.14 17.15
CA MET A 7 -6.23 3.28 18.51
C MET A 7 -6.64 2.11 19.41
N GLU A 8 -7.88 1.62 19.29
CA GLU A 8 -8.34 0.45 20.04
C GLU A 8 -7.61 -0.85 19.61
N LEU A 9 -7.33 -1.01 18.31
CA LEU A 9 -6.54 -2.14 17.79
C LEU A 9 -5.09 -2.11 18.31
N LEU A 10 -4.48 -0.92 18.34
CA LEU A 10 -3.15 -0.69 18.91
C LEU A 10 -3.06 -1.05 20.39
N GLU A 11 -4.04 -0.62 21.19
CA GLU A 11 -4.10 -0.88 22.63
C GLU A 11 -4.33 -2.37 22.92
N ARG A 12 -5.23 -3.02 22.18
CA ARG A 12 -5.50 -4.46 22.30
C ARG A 12 -4.29 -5.33 21.98
N GLY A 13 -3.45 -4.91 21.03
CA GLY A 13 -2.24 -5.63 20.62
C GLY A 13 -1.05 -5.50 21.56
N GLN A 14 -1.13 -4.73 22.67
CA GLN A 14 0.02 -4.39 23.52
C GLN A 14 1.22 -3.82 22.72
N GLY A 15 0.96 -3.10 21.63
CA GLY A 15 2.02 -2.61 20.72
C GLY A 15 2.57 -3.64 19.73
N LYS A 16 2.08 -4.87 19.73
CA LYS A 16 2.26 -5.83 18.62
C LYS A 16 1.06 -5.73 17.68
N LEU A 17 1.30 -5.19 16.50
CA LEU A 17 0.31 -5.07 15.44
C LEU A 17 0.54 -6.13 14.38
N ASN A 18 -0.53 -6.74 13.91
CA ASN A 18 -0.49 -7.52 12.68
C ASN A 18 -0.54 -6.55 11.48
N SER A 19 0.35 -6.73 10.51
CA SER A 19 0.38 -5.89 9.30
C SER A 19 -0.96 -5.91 8.56
N SER A 20 -1.68 -7.03 8.62
CA SER A 20 -3.01 -7.19 8.02
C SER A 20 -4.06 -6.22 8.58
N ASP A 21 -4.01 -5.92 9.89
CA ASP A 21 -5.05 -5.12 10.55
C ASP A 21 -4.91 -3.64 10.19
N ILE A 22 -3.68 -3.16 10.02
CA ILE A 22 -3.37 -1.77 9.68
C ILE A 22 -3.55 -1.52 8.19
N SER A 23 -3.14 -2.49 7.36
CA SER A 23 -3.21 -2.37 5.91
C SER A 23 -4.64 -2.16 5.41
N LEU A 24 -5.65 -2.64 6.14
CA LEU A 24 -7.07 -2.41 5.85
C LEU A 24 -7.47 -0.92 5.88
N TYR A 25 -6.77 -0.11 6.67
CA TYR A 25 -7.04 1.33 6.82
C TYR A 25 -5.98 2.19 6.14
N ASP A 26 -5.13 1.59 5.30
CA ASP A 26 -4.08 2.29 4.59
C ASP A 26 -4.66 3.17 3.47
N GLU A 27 -4.38 4.47 3.53
CA GLU A 27 -4.95 5.46 2.61
C GLU A 27 -4.46 5.27 1.16
N LEU A 28 -3.20 4.84 0.97
CA LEU A 28 -2.64 4.64 -0.36
C LEU A 28 -3.22 3.37 -1.00
N SER A 29 -3.32 2.26 -0.26
CA SER A 29 -3.98 1.03 -0.71
C SER A 29 -5.45 1.27 -1.03
N GLY A 30 -6.16 2.04 -0.20
CA GLY A 30 -7.58 2.38 -0.44
C GLY A 30 -7.82 3.31 -1.65
N SER A 31 -6.79 4.01 -2.12
CA SER A 31 -6.89 4.97 -3.24
C SER A 31 -6.09 4.57 -4.48
N GLN A 32 -5.49 3.38 -4.50
CA GLN A 32 -4.56 2.93 -5.55
C GLN A 32 -5.20 2.91 -6.95
N ASP A 33 -6.47 2.53 -7.04
CA ASP A 33 -7.18 2.42 -8.32
C ASP A 33 -7.92 3.70 -8.76
N SER A 34 -8.11 4.64 -7.85
CA SER A 34 -8.90 5.86 -8.08
C SER A 34 -8.05 7.14 -8.14
N GLY A 35 -6.80 7.10 -7.66
CA GLY A 35 -5.94 8.27 -7.53
C GLY A 35 -5.14 8.59 -8.80
N PRO A 36 -4.97 9.87 -9.17
CA PRO A 36 -4.14 10.26 -10.32
C PRO A 36 -2.65 9.93 -10.13
N LEU A 37 -2.19 9.75 -8.88
CA LEU A 37 -0.79 9.49 -8.55
C LEU A 37 -0.41 7.99 -8.56
N SER A 38 -1.38 7.11 -8.31
CA SER A 38 -1.18 5.68 -8.08
C SER A 38 -1.79 4.78 -9.16
N LYS A 39 -2.76 5.29 -9.94
CA LYS A 39 -3.48 4.50 -10.96
C LYS A 39 -2.55 3.81 -11.94
N GLY A 40 -2.56 2.47 -11.97
CA GLY A 40 -1.75 1.64 -12.86
C GLY A 40 -0.35 1.34 -12.34
N PHE A 41 0.00 1.75 -11.12
CA PHE A 41 1.14 1.19 -10.40
C PHE A 41 0.71 -0.08 -9.65
N ILE A 42 1.65 -1.01 -9.55
CA ILE A 42 1.56 -2.25 -8.80
C ILE A 42 2.41 -2.08 -7.54
N GLU A 43 1.87 -2.56 -6.42
CA GLU A 43 2.57 -2.68 -5.15
C GLU A 43 2.56 -4.14 -4.70
N MET A 44 3.66 -4.59 -4.10
CA MET A 44 3.74 -5.94 -3.52
C MET A 44 3.00 -6.02 -2.19
N PRO A 45 2.51 -7.21 -1.78
CA PRO A 45 1.87 -7.39 -0.48
C PRO A 45 2.73 -6.90 0.69
N ILE A 46 2.10 -6.23 1.66
CA ILE A 46 2.76 -5.71 2.86
C ILE A 46 2.80 -6.81 3.93
N GLU A 47 3.95 -7.48 4.06
CA GLU A 47 4.19 -8.56 5.02
C GLU A 47 5.13 -8.14 6.17
N PHE A 48 5.42 -6.84 6.28
CA PHE A 48 6.31 -6.25 7.28
C PHE A 48 5.53 -5.26 8.18
N PRO A 49 6.03 -4.92 9.39
CA PRO A 49 5.38 -3.95 10.26
C PRO A 49 5.45 -2.53 9.70
N PRO A 50 4.60 -1.59 10.16
CA PRO A 50 4.67 -0.18 9.78
C PRO A 50 6.09 0.39 9.92
N THR A 51 6.52 1.27 9.02
CA THR A 51 7.88 1.85 9.04
C THR A 51 7.97 3.14 9.83
N TYR A 52 6.84 3.75 10.17
CA TYR A 52 6.72 4.91 11.03
C TYR A 52 5.64 4.63 12.09
N LYS A 53 5.71 5.10 13.34
CA LYS A 53 6.77 5.86 14.03
C LYS A 53 7.34 5.00 15.15
N TYR A 54 8.67 4.96 15.28
CA TYR A 54 9.38 4.21 16.31
C TYR A 54 10.03 5.11 17.35
N THR A 55 10.34 4.55 18.52
CA THR A 55 11.26 5.18 19.47
C THR A 55 12.67 5.21 18.88
N PRO A 56 13.43 6.31 19.04
CA PRO A 56 14.80 6.36 18.53
C PRO A 56 15.64 5.21 19.07
N PHE A 57 16.37 4.55 18.17
CA PHE A 57 17.27 3.43 18.48
C PHE A 57 16.57 2.19 19.07
N SER A 58 15.29 1.98 18.76
CA SER A 58 14.54 0.79 19.20
C SER A 58 13.44 0.41 18.21
N ASP A 59 13.03 -0.86 18.23
CA ASP A 59 11.96 -1.41 17.40
C ASP A 59 10.56 -1.30 18.06
N ILE A 60 10.40 -0.37 19.01
CA ILE A 60 9.14 -0.12 19.72
C ILE A 60 8.37 1.01 19.01
N LEU A 61 7.13 0.72 18.62
CA LEU A 61 6.24 1.70 18.00
C LEU A 61 5.75 2.75 19.01
N ILE A 62 5.71 4.00 18.56
CA ILE A 62 5.09 5.12 19.26
C ILE A 62 3.70 5.35 18.64
N PHE A 63 2.68 5.43 19.49
CA PHE A 63 1.29 5.66 19.08
C PHE A 63 0.58 6.76 19.88
N ASN A 64 1.31 7.60 20.62
CA ASN A 64 0.73 8.63 21.48
C ASN A 64 0.27 9.89 20.72
N ASP A 65 0.96 10.27 19.64
CA ASP A 65 0.70 11.48 18.86
C ASP A 65 0.32 11.20 17.40
N ARG A 66 0.73 10.05 16.88
CA ARG A 66 0.47 9.60 15.50
C ARG A 66 0.27 8.10 15.48
N ILE A 67 -0.57 7.61 14.56
CA ILE A 67 -0.74 6.18 14.33
C ILE A 67 0.50 5.67 13.56
N PRO A 68 1.02 4.48 13.88
CA PRO A 68 1.96 3.78 13.01
C PRO A 68 1.43 3.61 11.58
N SER A 69 2.26 3.83 10.56
CA SER A 69 1.85 3.84 9.15
C SER A 69 2.97 3.34 8.23
N PHE A 70 2.57 2.85 7.05
CA PHE A 70 3.47 2.41 5.98
C PHE A 70 3.88 3.61 5.11
N THR A 71 4.74 4.47 5.64
CA THR A 71 5.14 5.71 4.95
C THR A 71 6.19 5.51 3.87
N ASP A 72 6.95 4.41 3.96
CA ASP A 72 8.01 4.06 3.02
C ASP A 72 7.49 2.97 2.07
N ARG A 73 7.21 3.36 0.82
CA ARG A 73 6.47 2.55 -0.17
C ARG A 73 7.26 2.44 -1.46
N ILE A 74 7.16 1.29 -2.13
CA ILE A 74 7.76 1.06 -3.45
C ILE A 74 6.68 0.56 -4.39
N LEU A 75 6.40 1.36 -5.41
CA LEU A 75 5.42 1.09 -6.44
C LEU A 75 6.13 1.04 -7.80
N PHE A 76 5.74 0.11 -8.66
CA PHE A 76 6.30 -0.03 -10.00
C PHE A 76 5.21 -0.15 -11.05
N ARG A 77 5.53 0.18 -12.29
CA ARG A 77 4.63 0.02 -13.44
C ARG A 77 5.42 -0.55 -14.59
N PHE A 78 4.88 -1.58 -15.22
CA PHE A 78 5.42 -2.07 -16.49
C PHE A 78 4.99 -1.12 -17.60
N VAL A 79 5.96 -0.56 -18.32
CA VAL A 79 5.69 0.10 -19.61
C VAL A 79 5.79 -0.99 -20.65
N ILE A 80 4.64 -1.53 -21.05
CA ILE A 80 4.60 -2.46 -22.17
C ILE A 80 4.72 -1.62 -23.44
N SER A 81 5.85 -1.77 -24.15
CA SER A 81 5.96 -1.16 -25.46
C SER A 81 4.95 -1.84 -26.40
N PRO A 82 4.24 -1.10 -27.27
CA PRO A 82 3.27 -1.71 -28.20
C PRO A 82 3.87 -2.83 -29.06
N ASN A 83 5.19 -2.84 -29.22
CA ASN A 83 5.93 -3.82 -30.04
C ASN A 83 6.31 -5.11 -29.29
N GLU A 84 6.17 -5.19 -27.96
CA GLU A 84 6.52 -6.39 -27.17
C GLU A 84 5.31 -7.26 -26.79
N MET A 85 4.09 -6.81 -27.09
CA MET A 85 2.83 -7.50 -26.74
C MET A 85 2.54 -8.80 -27.53
N CYS A 86 3.38 -9.16 -28.50
CA CYS A 86 3.16 -10.29 -29.40
C CYS A 86 4.09 -11.49 -29.15
N LEU A 87 4.64 -11.65 -27.94
CA LEU A 87 5.49 -12.82 -27.63
C LEU A 87 4.74 -13.95 -26.90
N ASN A 88 3.62 -13.66 -26.23
CA ASN A 88 2.79 -14.67 -25.57
C ASN A 88 1.36 -14.57 -26.11
N SER A 89 0.86 -15.67 -26.67
CA SER A 89 -0.29 -15.77 -27.58
C SER A 89 -1.68 -15.58 -26.95
N GLU A 90 -1.88 -14.62 -26.03
CA GLU A 90 -3.18 -14.39 -25.36
C GLU A 90 -3.60 -12.92 -25.26
N CYS A 91 -3.07 -12.00 -26.07
CA CYS A 91 -3.63 -10.64 -26.15
C CYS A 91 -4.86 -10.60 -27.07
N HIS A 92 -6.05 -10.39 -26.49
CA HIS A 92 -7.27 -10.14 -27.26
C HIS A 92 -7.29 -8.67 -27.71
N PRO A 93 -7.56 -8.35 -29.00
CA PRO A 93 -7.48 -6.99 -29.54
C PRO A 93 -8.38 -5.92 -28.89
N SER A 94 -9.30 -6.33 -28.01
CA SER A 94 -10.24 -5.46 -27.29
C SER A 94 -9.58 -4.57 -26.23
N ASP A 95 -8.38 -4.92 -25.75
CA ASP A 95 -7.71 -4.18 -24.67
C ASP A 95 -6.97 -2.91 -25.16
N LEU A 96 -6.95 -2.68 -26.48
CA LEU A 96 -6.28 -1.52 -27.12
C LEU A 96 -7.19 -0.30 -27.29
N GLN A 97 -8.47 -0.36 -26.92
CA GLN A 97 -9.39 0.77 -27.05
C GLN A 97 -9.41 1.60 -25.76
N GLY A 98 -8.38 2.43 -25.58
CA GLY A 98 -8.28 3.31 -24.41
C GLY A 98 -7.37 4.53 -24.58
N HIS A 99 -7.03 4.94 -25.80
CA HIS A 99 -6.29 6.17 -26.06
C HIS A 99 -7.13 7.13 -26.92
N HIS A 100 -7.81 8.05 -26.24
CA HIS A 100 -8.25 9.34 -26.77
C HIS A 100 -8.01 10.42 -25.73
#